data_AF-A0A662CMA5-F1
#
_entry.id   AF-A0A662CMA5-F1
#
_cell.length_a   1.000
_cell.length_b   1.000
_cell.length_c   1.000
_cell.angle_alpha   90.00
_cell.angle_beta   90.00
_cell.angle_gamma   90.00
#
_symmetry.space_group_name_H-M   'P 1'
#
loop_
_entity.id
_entity.type
_entity.pdbx_description
1 polymer ?
#
loop_
_entity_poly.entity_id
_entity_poly.type
_entity_poly.pdbx_seq_one_letter_code
_entity_poly.pdbx_strand_id
1 'polypeptide(L)' 'MIAVVDYERGNLRSVQKALEHVGARAVVTRDPKLIAKADKMVLPGVGAFADCMEN' A
#
# COMPACT_ATOMS: atom_id res chain seq x y z
N MET A 1 3.64 10.85 5.36
CA MET A 1 3.74 9.38 5.39
C MET A 1 2.78 8.80 4.37
N ILE A 2 3.23 7.84 3.56
CA ILE A 2 2.42 7.14 2.56
C ILE A 2 2.02 5.79 3.13
N ALA A 3 0.72 5.49 3.21
CA ALA A 3 0.24 4.16 3.57
C ALA A 3 0.14 3.29 2.30
N VAL A 4 0.81 2.15 2.30
CA VAL A 4 0.67 1.12 1.26
C VAL A 4 -0.28 0.07 1.83
N VAL A 5 -1.46 -0.09 1.23
CA VAL A 5 -2.48 -1.02 1.71
C VAL A 5 -2.04 -2.45 1.43
N ASP A 6 -1.91 -3.24 2.49
CA ASP A 6 -1.64 -4.66 2.41
C ASP A 6 -2.95 -5.44 2.24
N TYR A 7 -3.18 -5.96 1.04
CA TYR A 7 -4.34 -6.80 0.68
C TYR A 7 -3.93 -8.25 0.34
N GLU A 8 -2.81 -8.72 0.93
CA GLU A 8 -2.32 -10.11 0.84
C GLU A 8 -1.87 -10.60 -0.56
N ARG A 9 -1.95 -9.76 -1.60
CA ARG A 9 -1.40 -10.06 -2.94
C ARG A 9 -0.53 -8.90 -3.46
N GLY A 10 0.56 -9.24 -4.14
CA GLY A 10 1.38 -8.30 -4.91
C GLY A 10 2.73 -7.91 -4.30
N ASN A 11 3.46 -7.08 -5.06
CA ASN A 11 4.87 -6.74 -4.81
C ASN A 11 5.02 -5.60 -3.76
N LEU A 12 4.35 -5.71 -2.61
CA LEU A 12 4.28 -4.66 -1.57
C LEU A 12 5.65 -4.15 -1.15
N ARG A 13 6.61 -5.07 -0.97
CA ARG A 13 7.98 -4.74 -0.60
C ARG A 13 8.71 -3.95 -1.69
N SER A 14 8.42 -4.20 -2.97
CA SER A 14 8.99 -3.44 -4.08
C SER A 14 8.41 -2.02 -4.14
N VAL A 15 7.11 -1.87 -3.91
CA VAL A 15 6.44 -0.56 -3.83
C VAL A 15 6.97 0.25 -2.65
N GLN A 16 7.06 -0.35 -1.47
CA GLN A 16 7.64 0.29 -0.29
C GLN A 16 9.06 0.77 -0.56
N LYS A 17 9.94 -0.10 -1.10
CA LYS A 17 11.31 0.26 -1.43
C LYS A 17 11.41 1.36 -2.49
N ALA A 18 10.55 1.34 -3.50
CA ALA A 18 10.52 2.39 -4.52
C ALA A 18 10.14 3.75 -3.92
N LEU A 19 9.17 3.77 -3.01
CA LEU A 19 8.77 4.98 -2.28
C LEU A 19 9.89 5.49 -1.36
N GLU A 20 10.55 4.58 -0.63
CA GLU A 20 11.70 4.93 0.21
C GLU A 20 12.88 5.44 -0.63
N HIS A 21 13.12 4.86 -1.81
CA HIS A 21 14.20 5.27 -2.71
C HIS A 21 14.04 6.69 -3.25
N VAL A 22 12.80 7.14 -3.48
CA VAL A 22 12.53 8.54 -3.87
C VAL A 22 12.45 9.50 -2.67
N GLY A 23 12.82 9.04 -1.48
CA GLY A 23 12.84 9.84 -0.24
C GLY A 23 11.49 9.95 0.48
N ALA A 24 10.48 9.19 0.06
CA ALA A 24 9.19 9.18 0.73
C ALA A 24 9.15 8.17 1.88
N ARG A 25 8.55 8.56 3.01
CA ARG A 25 8.32 7.64 4.13
C ARG A 25 7.06 6.82 3.87
N ALA A 26 7.23 5.54 3.54
CA ALA A 26 6.15 4.59 3.28
C ALA A 26 5.99 3.57 4.42
N VAL A 27 4.75 3.17 4.71
CA VAL A 27 4.42 2.10 5.64
C VAL A 27 3.42 1.17 4.97
N VAL A 28 3.76 -0.12 4.93
CA VAL A 28 2.83 -1.17 4.53
C VAL A 28 1.94 -1.49 5.73
N THR A 29 0.62 -1.34 5.57
CA THR A 29 -0.34 -1.56 6.66
C THR A 29 -1.70 -1.99 6.13
N ARG A 30 -2.41 -2.73 6.98
CA ARG A 30 -3.83 -3.08 6.84
C ARG A 30 -4.70 -2.46 7.92
N ASP A 31 -4.12 -1.64 8.80
CA ASP A 31 -4.86 -0.95 9.85
C ASP A 31 -5.58 0.28 9.26
N PRO A 32 -6.93 0.30 9.21
CA PRO A 32 -7.68 1.43 8.68
C PRO A 32 -7.42 2.72 9.47
N LYS A 33 -7.06 2.65 10.75
CA LYS A 33 -6.71 3.85 11.55
C LYS A 33 -5.39 4.46 11.10
N LEU A 34 -4.43 3.62 10.69
CA LEU A 34 -3.13 4.08 10.22
C LEU A 34 -3.21 4.62 8.79
N ILE A 35 -4.06 4.00 7.96
CA ILE A 35 -4.40 4.47 6.61
C ILE A 35 -5.10 5.83 6.67
N ALA A 36 -6.09 5.99 7.54
CA ALA A 36 -6.83 7.25 7.70
C ALA A 36 -5.95 8.42 8.20
N LYS A 37 -4.84 8.12 8.87
CA LYS A 37 -3.85 9.11 9.34
C LYS A 37 -2.74 9.41 8.33
N ALA A 38 -2.67 8.67 7.22
CA ALA A 38 -1.64 8.87 6.22
C ALA A 38 -1.95 10.08 5.33
N ASP A 39 -0.92 10.83 4.93
CA ASP A 39 -1.10 11.98 4.04
C ASP A 39 -1.49 11.55 2.63
N LYS A 40 -1.11 10.33 2.25
CA LYS A 40 -1.37 9.70 0.95
C LYS A 40 -1.50 8.19 1.13
N MET A 41 -2.31 7.55 0.30
CA MET A 41 -2.49 6.10 0.28
C MET A 41 -2.14 5.54 -1.10
N VAL A 42 -1.50 4.38 -1.12
CA VAL A 42 -1.22 3.57 -2.30
C VAL A 42 -1.95 2.25 -2.12
N LEU A 43 -2.84 1.95 -3.05
CA LEU A 43 -3.47 0.64 -3.17
C LEU A 43 -2.71 -0.14 -4.27
N PRO A 44 -1.82 -1.08 -3.91
CA PRO A 44 -1.13 -1.89 -4.90
C PRO A 44 -2.14 -2.78 -5.65
N GLY A 45 -1.83 -3.18 -6.88
CA GLY A 45 -2.70 -4.01 -7.71
C GLY A 45 -1.87 -4.82 -8.70
N VAL A 46 -1.95 -6.15 -8.68
CA VAL A 46 -1.37 -7.02 -9.71
C VAL A 46 -2.49 -7.84 -10.35
N GLY A 47 -3.06 -7.31 -11.45
CA GLY A 47 -4.18 -7.97 -12.15
C GLY A 47 -5.54 -7.77 -11.47
N ALA A 48 -6.58 -7.70 -12.32
CA ALA A 48 -8.02 -7.53 -12.02
C ALA A 48 -8.38 -7.01 -10.62
N PHE A 49 -8.69 -5.71 -10.53
CA PHE A 49 -9.27 -5.04 -9.35
C PHE A 49 -10.49 -5.79 -8.75
N ALA A 50 -11.16 -6.65 -9.53
CA ALA A 50 -12.21 -7.54 -9.05
C ALA A 50 -11.75 -8.49 -7.92
N ASP A 51 -10.55 -9.07 -8.03
CA ASP A 51 -9.99 -9.97 -7.01
C ASP A 51 -9.63 -9.21 -5.71
N CYS A 52 -9.57 -7.87 -5.76
CA CYS A 52 -9.29 -7.00 -4.61
C CYS A 52 -10.55 -6.64 -3.80
N MET A 53 -11.75 -6.88 -4.35
CA MET A 53 -13.04 -6.52 -3.72
C MET A 53 -13.67 -7.68 -2.95
N GLU A 54 -13.19 -8.91 -3.13
CA GLU A 54 -13.79 -10.13 -2.56
C GLU A 54 -13.15 -10.61 -1.24
N ASN A 55 -12.07 -9.98 -0.75
CA ASN A 55 -11.35 -10.41 0.47
C ASN A 55 -11.45 -9.42 1.63
#